data_AF-A0A0C7N1H5-F1
#
_entry.id   AF-A0A0C7N1H5-F1
#
_cell.length_a   1.000
_cell.length_b   1.000
_cell.length_c   1.000
_cell.angle_alpha   90.00
_cell.angle_beta   90.00
_cell.angle_gamma   90.00
#
_symmetry.space_group_name_H-M   'P 1'
#
loop_
_entity.id
_entity.type
_entity.pdbx_description
1 polymer ?
#
loop_
_entity_poly.entity_id
_entity_poly.type
_entity_poly.pdbx_seq_one_letter_code
_entity_poly.pdbx_strand_id
1 'polypeptide(L)'
;MKEIQSIAHLSTSGSSEQYHTMAKSRFEYVRQFETNEVLLPETYIVVRIDGKKFHEFSRTYEFQKPNDLRALKLMNASAKNVVMKYQHEVVCAFGESDEYSFILRKDTVLFKRRQNKLSSLFVSLFTANYVALWSKFFPDVALDYKNLPFFDSRCVCYPSLTTIKDYLSWRYVDTHINNLYNTVFWQLIVKCGLTPQESEQKLCGTLSSDKQEILFTKCGINYNNEPEIFKKGSLINKKGEILHIDVIKNIDALFEGF
;
A
#
# COMPACT_ATOMS: atom_id res chain seq x y z
N MET A 1 39.96 -82.64 41.43
CA MET A 1 39.28 -81.60 42.24
C MET A 1 38.13 -81.10 41.38
N LYS A 2 36.87 -81.54 41.59
CA LYS A 2 35.80 -80.84 42.37
C LYS A 2 35.77 -79.34 42.01
N GLU A 3 34.76 -78.73 41.37
CA GLU A 3 33.27 -78.73 41.47
C GLU A 3 32.66 -78.52 40.04
N ILE A 4 31.55 -79.09 39.56
CA ILE A 4 30.09 -79.10 39.91
C ILE A 4 29.33 -77.79 39.61
N GLN A 5 28.42 -77.88 38.62
CA GLN A 5 27.13 -77.15 38.40
C GLN A 5 27.19 -75.65 38.05
N SER A 6 26.27 -75.03 37.30
CA SER A 6 24.94 -75.38 36.79
C SER A 6 24.55 -74.36 35.70
N ILE A 7 23.78 -74.79 34.70
CA ILE A 7 23.04 -73.92 33.79
C ILE A 7 21.96 -73.18 34.58
N ALA A 8 21.83 -71.86 34.42
CA ALA A 8 20.68 -71.11 34.90
C ALA A 8 20.22 -70.09 33.85
N HIS A 9 19.00 -70.28 33.35
CA HIS A 9 18.20 -69.25 32.72
C HIS A 9 17.89 -68.13 33.71
N LEU A 10 18.04 -66.87 33.29
CA LEU A 10 17.37 -65.73 33.90
C LEU A 10 16.85 -64.80 32.80
N SER A 11 15.56 -64.56 32.88
CA SER A 11 14.74 -63.77 31.99
C SER A 11 14.75 -62.28 32.35
N THR A 12 14.40 -61.48 31.33
CA THR A 12 13.62 -60.22 31.35
C THR A 12 14.26 -58.89 31.77
N SER A 13 13.98 -57.93 30.89
CA SER A 13 13.63 -56.51 31.10
C SER A 13 14.75 -55.47 31.01
N GLY A 14 14.69 -54.71 29.91
CA GLY A 14 15.48 -53.52 29.66
C GLY A 14 14.89 -52.82 28.44
N SER A 15 13.88 -51.98 28.71
CA SER A 15 13.04 -51.20 27.80
C SER A 15 13.69 -50.81 26.46
N SER A 16 13.10 -51.27 25.36
CA SER A 16 13.19 -50.58 24.08
C SER A 16 12.54 -49.21 24.24
N GLU A 17 13.33 -48.15 24.41
CA GLU A 17 12.85 -46.79 24.14
C GLU A 17 12.51 -46.72 22.66
N GLN A 18 11.24 -46.99 22.33
CA GLN A 18 10.64 -46.51 21.11
C GLN A 18 10.71 -44.99 21.18
N TYR A 19 11.74 -44.41 20.57
CA TYR A 19 11.71 -43.02 20.17
C TYR A 19 10.51 -42.88 19.24
N HIS A 20 9.38 -42.45 19.81
CA HIS A 20 8.27 -41.95 19.03
C HIS A 20 8.78 -40.73 18.29
N THR A 21 9.28 -40.94 17.07
CA THR A 21 9.56 -39.88 16.11
C THR A 21 8.23 -39.19 15.88
N MET A 22 8.02 -38.06 16.57
CA MET A 22 6.79 -37.28 16.51
C MET A 22 6.37 -37.15 15.05
N ALA A 23 5.15 -37.57 14.68
CA ALA A 23 4.77 -37.72 13.27
C ALA A 23 4.98 -36.44 12.41
N LYS A 24 5.02 -35.26 13.05
CA LYS A 24 5.37 -33.97 12.42
C LYS A 24 6.84 -33.82 12.04
N SER A 25 7.79 -34.40 12.78
CA SER A 25 9.22 -34.19 12.55
C SER A 25 9.70 -34.80 11.24
N ARG A 26 9.04 -35.86 10.74
CA ARG A 26 9.32 -36.46 9.42
C ARG A 26 9.19 -35.46 8.27
N PHE A 27 8.30 -34.48 8.38
CA PHE A 27 8.00 -33.52 7.32
C PHE A 27 8.49 -32.11 7.63
N GLU A 28 9.10 -31.86 8.79
CA GLU A 28 9.49 -30.52 9.22
C GLU A 28 10.61 -29.90 8.36
N TYR A 29 11.41 -30.73 7.68
CA TYR A 29 12.48 -30.27 6.80
C TYR A 29 11.99 -29.31 5.69
N VAL A 30 10.72 -29.39 5.27
CA VAL A 30 10.17 -28.49 4.24
C VAL A 30 10.17 -27.02 4.68
N ARG A 31 10.17 -26.74 5.99
CA ARG A 31 10.26 -25.37 6.51
C ARG A 31 11.63 -24.73 6.24
N GLN A 32 12.66 -25.52 5.98
CA GLN A 32 14.00 -25.01 5.63
C GLN A 32 14.04 -24.34 4.26
N PHE A 33 13.02 -24.56 3.41
CA PHE A 33 12.89 -23.91 2.11
C PHE A 33 12.24 -22.52 2.20
N GLU A 34 11.69 -22.14 3.36
CA GLU A 34 11.10 -20.81 3.55
C GLU A 34 12.20 -19.73 3.56
N THR A 35 12.01 -18.67 2.78
CA THR A 35 12.87 -17.48 2.83
C THR A 35 12.28 -16.43 3.77
N ASN A 36 13.09 -15.98 4.74
CA ASN A 36 12.73 -14.91 5.66
C ASN A 36 13.65 -13.72 5.43
N GLU A 37 13.33 -12.90 4.43
CA GLU A 37 14.04 -11.65 4.17
C GLU A 37 13.72 -10.62 5.26
N VAL A 38 14.77 -10.15 5.94
CA VAL A 38 14.72 -9.13 6.97
C VAL A 38 15.29 -7.84 6.39
N LEU A 39 14.50 -6.77 6.42
CA LEU A 39 14.88 -5.47 5.89
C LEU A 39 15.99 -4.84 6.74
N LEU A 40 16.93 -4.17 6.07
CA LEU A 40 18.14 -3.60 6.67
C LEU A 40 17.81 -2.73 7.91
N PRO A 41 18.44 -2.97 9.07
CA PRO A 41 18.26 -2.13 10.27
C PRO A 41 18.60 -0.64 10.02
N GLU A 42 18.08 0.25 10.87
CA GLU A 42 18.31 1.70 10.80
C GLU A 42 17.96 2.35 9.44
N THR A 43 17.06 1.74 8.69
CA THR A 43 16.48 2.31 7.47
C THR A 43 15.00 2.56 7.64
N TYR A 44 14.51 3.69 7.11
CA TYR A 44 13.08 3.90 6.91
C TYR A 44 12.56 2.82 5.98
N ILE A 45 11.33 2.37 6.22
CA ILE A 45 10.66 1.41 5.35
C ILE A 45 9.42 2.07 4.79
N VAL A 46 9.33 2.14 3.47
CA VAL A 46 8.08 2.44 2.78
C VAL A 46 7.39 1.12 2.46
N VAL A 47 6.17 0.94 2.96
CA VAL A 47 5.25 -0.07 2.44
C VAL A 47 4.31 0.64 1.48
N ARG A 48 4.47 0.41 0.17
CA ARG A 48 3.57 0.97 -0.85
C ARG A 48 2.60 -0.10 -1.34
N ILE A 49 1.33 0.28 -1.40
CA ILE A 49 0.21 -0.50 -1.90
C ILE A 49 -0.31 0.17 -3.17
N ASP A 50 -0.66 -0.61 -4.20
CA ASP A 50 -1.13 -0.12 -5.50
C ASP A 50 -2.28 -1.00 -6.03
N GLY A 51 -3.33 -0.36 -6.56
CA GLY A 51 -4.54 -1.01 -7.04
C GLY A 51 -4.31 -1.85 -8.29
N LYS A 52 -4.49 -3.18 -8.18
CA LYS A 52 -4.26 -4.03 -9.35
C LYS A 52 -5.42 -3.92 -10.35
N LYS A 53 -5.09 -3.53 -11.59
CA LYS A 53 -6.06 -3.32 -12.69
C LYS A 53 -7.14 -2.31 -12.32
N PHE A 54 -6.78 -1.28 -11.55
CA PHE A 54 -7.77 -0.34 -11.04
C PHE A 54 -8.46 0.49 -12.13
N HIS A 55 -7.83 0.62 -13.30
CA HIS A 55 -8.51 1.20 -14.47
C HIS A 55 -9.76 0.41 -14.88
N GLU A 56 -9.69 -0.91 -14.93
CA GLU A 56 -10.82 -1.81 -15.22
C GLU A 56 -11.84 -1.76 -14.07
N PHE A 57 -11.37 -1.87 -12.83
CA PHE A 57 -12.22 -1.74 -11.64
C PHE A 57 -13.02 -0.43 -11.62
N SER A 58 -12.35 0.70 -11.83
CA SER A 58 -12.99 2.03 -11.85
C SER A 58 -14.01 2.18 -12.99
N ARG A 59 -13.84 1.44 -14.09
CA ARG A 59 -14.78 1.43 -15.21
C ARG A 59 -16.01 0.58 -14.87
N THR A 60 -15.81 -0.60 -14.30
CA THR A 60 -16.88 -1.51 -13.88
C THR A 60 -17.82 -0.86 -12.87
N TYR A 61 -17.28 -0.09 -11.92
CA TYR A 61 -18.05 0.61 -10.89
C TYR A 61 -18.33 2.09 -11.21
N GLU A 62 -18.15 2.49 -12.48
CA GLU A 62 -18.53 3.80 -13.01
C GLU A 62 -18.03 4.99 -12.18
N PHE A 63 -16.73 4.96 -11.85
CA PHE A 63 -16.10 6.06 -11.11
C PHE A 63 -16.15 7.34 -11.93
N GLN A 64 -16.44 8.45 -11.24
CA GLN A 64 -16.36 9.78 -11.83
C GLN A 64 -14.94 10.05 -12.39
N LYS A 65 -14.89 10.71 -13.54
CA LYS A 65 -13.65 11.09 -14.22
C LYS A 65 -13.48 12.61 -14.21
N PRO A 66 -12.26 13.14 -14.01
CA PRO A 66 -11.00 12.40 -13.81
C PRO A 66 -10.88 11.72 -12.44
N ASN A 67 -11.59 12.22 -11.42
CA ASN A 67 -11.47 11.77 -10.03
C ASN A 67 -12.83 11.45 -9.43
N ASP A 68 -12.93 10.34 -8.70
CA ASP A 68 -14.11 10.01 -7.89
C ASP A 68 -13.82 10.28 -6.41
N LEU A 69 -14.51 11.28 -5.86
CA LEU A 69 -14.31 11.70 -4.47
C LEU A 69 -14.69 10.59 -3.48
N ARG A 70 -15.67 9.73 -3.81
CA ARG A 70 -16.08 8.60 -2.95
C ARG A 70 -14.96 7.57 -2.88
N ALA A 71 -14.35 7.25 -4.02
CA ALA A 71 -13.24 6.32 -4.11
C ALA A 71 -12.02 6.80 -3.31
N LEU A 72 -11.63 8.07 -3.47
CA LEU A 72 -10.50 8.63 -2.73
C LEU A 72 -10.78 8.69 -1.22
N LYS A 73 -12.00 9.04 -0.81
CA LYS A 73 -12.38 9.01 0.61
C LYS A 73 -12.38 7.59 1.19
N LEU A 74 -12.74 6.57 0.40
CA LEU A 74 -12.65 5.17 0.79
C LEU A 74 -11.18 4.72 0.94
N MET A 75 -10.31 5.08 0.00
CA MET A 75 -8.85 4.86 0.12
C MET A 75 -8.31 5.49 1.41
N ASN A 76 -8.68 6.75 1.67
CA ASN A 76 -8.26 7.48 2.87
C ASN A 76 -8.77 6.86 4.17
N ALA A 77 -10.02 6.41 4.21
CA ALA A 77 -10.57 5.75 5.39
C ALA A 77 -9.86 4.41 5.66
N SER A 78 -9.56 3.67 4.60
CA SER A 78 -8.83 2.39 4.68
C SER A 78 -7.40 2.60 5.16
N ALA A 79 -6.68 3.58 4.58
CA ALA A 79 -5.34 3.94 5.01
C ALA A 79 -5.30 4.47 6.44
N LYS A 80 -6.25 5.32 6.82
CA LYS A 80 -6.37 5.82 8.20
C LYS A 80 -6.44 4.68 9.19
N ASN A 81 -7.25 3.65 8.93
CA ASN A 81 -7.36 2.51 9.83
C ASN A 81 -6.05 1.71 9.93
N VAL A 82 -5.27 1.62 8.84
CA VAL A 82 -3.92 1.02 8.86
C VAL A 82 -2.96 1.87 9.71
N VAL A 83 -2.95 3.20 9.53
CA VAL A 83 -2.13 4.12 10.33
C VAL A 83 -2.49 4.01 11.80
N MET A 84 -3.77 4.05 12.15
CA MET A 84 -4.22 3.93 13.54
C MET A 84 -3.85 2.57 14.16
N LYS A 85 -3.87 1.49 13.37
CA LYS A 85 -3.47 0.16 13.84
C LYS A 85 -1.98 0.10 14.21
N TYR A 86 -1.13 0.83 13.49
CA TYR A 86 0.32 0.85 13.64
C TYR A 86 0.86 2.23 14.02
N GLN A 87 0.10 3.00 14.81
CA GLN A 87 0.35 4.42 15.09
C GLN A 87 1.74 4.73 15.68
N HIS A 88 2.34 3.77 16.37
CA HIS A 88 3.67 3.92 16.99
C HIS A 88 4.82 3.59 16.04
N GLU A 89 4.52 2.99 14.88
CA GLU A 89 5.51 2.56 13.90
C GLU A 89 5.47 3.44 12.63
N VAL A 90 4.28 3.95 12.27
CA VAL A 90 4.06 4.79 11.09
C VAL A 90 4.30 6.25 11.42
N VAL A 91 5.22 6.89 10.68
CA VAL A 91 5.49 8.34 10.73
C VAL A 91 4.33 9.09 10.08
N CYS A 92 4.03 8.73 8.83
CA CYS A 92 2.91 9.24 8.06
C CYS A 92 2.58 8.26 6.92
N ALA A 93 1.46 8.51 6.25
CA ALA A 93 1.09 7.84 5.03
C ALA A 93 0.62 8.84 3.98
N PHE A 94 0.85 8.56 2.69
CA PHE A 94 0.47 9.43 1.59
C PHE A 94 -0.22 8.62 0.49
N GLY A 95 -1.36 9.11 0.01
CA GLY A 95 -2.16 8.45 -1.03
C GLY A 95 -2.45 9.35 -2.22
N GLU A 96 -2.43 8.72 -3.39
CA GLU A 96 -2.75 9.27 -4.71
C GLU A 96 -3.50 8.21 -5.51
N SER A 97 -4.58 8.58 -6.23
CA SER A 97 -5.32 7.63 -7.07
C SER A 97 -5.69 6.34 -6.31
N ASP A 98 -5.12 5.22 -6.72
CA ASP A 98 -5.28 3.86 -6.23
C ASP A 98 -4.05 3.34 -5.46
N GLU A 99 -3.10 4.22 -5.15
CA GLU A 99 -1.92 3.91 -4.35
C GLU A 99 -1.94 4.56 -2.96
N TYR A 100 -1.25 3.90 -2.02
CA TYR A 100 -0.95 4.43 -0.70
C TYR A 100 0.44 4.00 -0.24
N SER A 101 1.23 4.95 0.27
CA SER A 101 2.54 4.73 0.84
C SER A 101 2.51 4.93 2.35
N PHE A 102 2.94 3.94 3.11
CA PHE A 102 3.08 4.01 4.57
C PHE A 102 4.56 4.09 4.93
N ILE A 103 4.97 5.18 5.60
CA ILE A 103 6.36 5.40 5.98
C ILE A 103 6.54 4.95 7.43
N LEU A 104 7.35 3.91 7.63
CA LEU A 104 7.71 3.40 8.94
C LEU A 104 9.01 4.03 9.42
N ARG A 105 9.07 4.33 10.73
CA ARG A 105 10.25 4.88 11.39
C ARG A 105 11.45 3.95 11.24
N LYS A 106 12.66 4.53 11.14
CA LYS A 106 13.87 3.76 10.79
C LYS A 106 14.23 2.66 11.79
N ASP A 107 13.92 2.89 13.06
CA ASP A 107 14.20 2.00 14.20
C ASP A 107 13.04 1.04 14.51
N THR A 108 12.05 0.90 13.60
CA THR A 108 10.94 -0.03 13.81
C THR A 108 11.41 -1.47 13.96
N VAL A 109 10.83 -2.17 14.93
CA VAL A 109 11.00 -3.61 15.17
C VAL A 109 9.77 -4.43 14.72
N LEU A 110 8.80 -3.78 14.09
CA LEU A 110 7.53 -4.37 13.68
C LEU A 110 7.75 -5.64 12.85
N PHE A 111 7.13 -6.74 13.29
CA PHE A 111 7.25 -8.07 12.68
C PHE A 111 8.69 -8.58 12.50
N LYS A 112 9.64 -8.09 13.30
CA LYS A 112 11.08 -8.34 13.16
C LYS A 112 11.62 -7.90 11.79
N ARG A 113 11.04 -6.84 11.22
CA ARG A 113 11.38 -6.27 9.90
C ARG A 113 11.30 -7.27 8.75
N ARG A 114 10.53 -8.35 8.90
CA ARG A 114 10.34 -9.35 7.84
C ARG A 114 9.53 -8.75 6.70
N GLN A 115 10.14 -8.62 5.52
CA GLN A 115 9.54 -8.01 4.33
C GLN A 115 8.18 -8.63 4.00
N ASN A 116 8.11 -9.96 3.95
CA ASN A 116 6.89 -10.69 3.63
C ASN A 116 5.75 -10.39 4.62
N LYS A 117 6.05 -10.22 5.91
CA LYS A 117 5.03 -9.89 6.93
C LYS A 117 4.58 -8.44 6.82
N LEU A 118 5.51 -7.50 6.64
CA LEU A 118 5.17 -6.09 6.45
C LEU A 118 4.28 -5.91 5.21
N SER A 119 4.74 -6.40 4.05
CA SER A 119 3.99 -6.28 2.80
C SER A 119 2.62 -6.96 2.89
N SER A 120 2.57 -8.26 3.24
CA SER A 120 1.31 -9.01 3.23
C SER A 120 0.29 -8.52 4.26
N LEU A 121 0.71 -8.13 5.46
CA LEU A 121 -0.23 -7.71 6.51
C LEU A 121 -0.75 -6.29 6.30
N PHE A 122 0.06 -5.38 5.76
CA PHE A 122 -0.41 -4.04 5.41
C PHE A 122 -1.44 -4.11 4.28
N VAL A 123 -1.13 -4.82 3.19
CA VAL A 123 -2.06 -4.94 2.06
C VAL A 123 -3.33 -5.70 2.42
N SER A 124 -3.23 -6.75 3.24
CA SER A 124 -4.40 -7.50 3.71
C SER A 124 -5.30 -6.62 4.57
N LEU A 125 -4.73 -5.86 5.52
CA LEU A 125 -5.51 -4.96 6.37
C LEU A 125 -6.13 -3.82 5.56
N PHE A 126 -5.38 -3.24 4.62
CA PHE A 126 -5.88 -2.19 3.74
C PHE A 126 -7.05 -2.70 2.89
N THR A 127 -6.87 -3.83 2.20
CA THR A 127 -7.89 -4.44 1.34
C THR A 127 -9.14 -4.82 2.13
N ALA A 128 -8.98 -5.40 3.32
CA ALA A 128 -10.09 -5.75 4.19
C ALA A 128 -10.90 -4.52 4.62
N ASN A 129 -10.21 -3.40 4.95
CA ASN A 129 -10.89 -2.14 5.23
C ASN A 129 -11.59 -1.57 3.99
N TYR A 130 -10.96 -1.64 2.81
CA TYR A 130 -11.53 -1.14 1.56
C TYR A 130 -12.85 -1.85 1.24
N VAL A 131 -12.88 -3.18 1.35
CA VAL A 131 -14.10 -3.98 1.14
C VAL A 131 -15.14 -3.71 2.24
N ALA A 132 -14.73 -3.72 3.51
CA ALA A 132 -15.65 -3.54 4.64
C ALA A 132 -16.30 -2.14 4.67
N LEU A 133 -15.58 -1.12 4.20
CA LEU A 133 -16.07 0.26 4.16
C LEU A 133 -16.77 0.61 2.85
N TRP A 134 -16.74 -0.26 1.82
CA TRP A 134 -17.27 0.05 0.50
C TRP A 134 -18.69 0.60 0.53
N SER A 135 -19.63 -0.10 1.17
CA SER A 135 -21.05 0.29 1.23
C SER A 135 -21.28 1.65 1.93
N LYS A 136 -20.34 2.11 2.75
CA LYS A 136 -20.40 3.44 3.37
C LYS A 136 -20.15 4.56 2.37
N PHE A 137 -19.29 4.33 1.38
CA PHE A 137 -18.91 5.33 0.37
C PHE A 137 -19.64 5.14 -0.96
N PHE A 138 -20.11 3.93 -1.23
CA PHE A 138 -20.87 3.53 -2.40
C PHE A 138 -22.18 2.84 -1.95
N PRO A 139 -23.13 3.57 -1.35
CA PRO A 139 -24.35 2.97 -0.80
C PRO A 139 -25.24 2.32 -1.87
N ASP A 140 -25.22 2.87 -3.09
CA ASP A 140 -26.09 2.43 -4.19
C ASP A 140 -25.42 1.43 -5.14
N VAL A 141 -24.16 1.05 -4.87
CA VAL A 141 -23.37 0.18 -5.74
C VAL A 141 -22.80 -0.95 -4.90
N ALA A 142 -23.28 -2.18 -5.10
CA ALA A 142 -22.74 -3.34 -4.41
C ALA A 142 -21.45 -3.84 -5.09
N LEU A 143 -20.49 -4.34 -4.30
CA LEU A 143 -19.33 -5.06 -4.85
C LEU A 143 -19.76 -6.40 -5.44
N ASP A 144 -19.35 -6.66 -6.67
CA ASP A 144 -19.46 -7.97 -7.31
C ASP A 144 -18.24 -8.82 -6.95
N TYR A 145 -18.47 -10.06 -6.52
CA TYR A 145 -17.42 -11.03 -6.22
C TYR A 145 -16.52 -11.35 -7.43
N LYS A 146 -16.99 -11.12 -8.66
CA LYS A 146 -16.19 -11.27 -9.89
C LYS A 146 -15.23 -10.10 -10.10
N ASN A 147 -15.50 -8.94 -9.51
CA ASN A 147 -14.77 -7.69 -9.71
C ASN A 147 -14.37 -7.09 -8.36
N LEU A 148 -13.65 -7.86 -7.55
CA LEU A 148 -13.21 -7.41 -6.24
C LEU A 148 -11.99 -6.47 -6.34
N PRO A 149 -11.87 -5.49 -5.42
CA PRO A 149 -10.65 -4.71 -5.30
C PRO A 149 -9.55 -5.58 -4.68
N PHE A 150 -8.37 -5.55 -5.28
CA PHE A 150 -7.17 -6.18 -4.73
C PHE A 150 -5.96 -5.35 -5.11
N PHE A 151 -4.94 -5.43 -4.27
CA PHE A 151 -3.80 -4.53 -4.34
C PHE A 151 -2.49 -5.32 -4.30
N ASP A 152 -1.48 -4.80 -4.98
CA ASP A 152 -0.10 -5.24 -4.78
C ASP A 152 0.49 -4.54 -3.54
N SER A 153 1.64 -5.04 -3.06
CA SER A 153 2.39 -4.35 -2.02
C SER A 153 3.87 -4.66 -2.10
N ARG A 154 4.68 -3.64 -1.84
CA ARG A 154 6.15 -3.72 -1.81
C ARG A 154 6.73 -2.98 -0.63
N CYS A 155 7.86 -3.47 -0.13
CA CYS A 155 8.67 -2.78 0.87
C CYS A 155 9.91 -2.19 0.20
N VAL A 156 10.26 -0.95 0.54
CA VAL A 156 11.47 -0.29 0.04
C VAL A 156 12.20 0.37 1.22
N CYS A 157 13.49 0.10 1.33
CA CYS A 157 14.35 0.68 2.37
C CYS A 157 14.96 2.01 1.91
N TYR A 158 14.88 3.03 2.77
CA TYR A 158 15.50 4.34 2.58
C TYR A 158 16.48 4.62 3.72
N PRO A 159 17.80 4.74 3.43
CA PRO A 159 18.83 4.74 4.47
C PRO A 159 18.96 6.08 5.22
N SER A 160 18.42 7.17 4.67
CA SER A 160 18.57 8.51 5.27
C SER A 160 17.28 9.30 5.25
N LEU A 161 17.20 10.28 6.15
CA LEU A 161 16.08 11.23 6.21
C LEU A 161 15.89 11.96 4.87
N THR A 162 16.98 12.33 4.19
CA THR A 162 16.91 12.95 2.86
C THR A 162 16.20 12.04 1.87
N THR A 163 16.63 10.77 1.76
CA THR A 163 16.06 9.86 0.75
C THR A 163 14.58 9.55 0.97
N ILE A 164 14.10 9.52 2.22
CA ILE A 164 12.67 9.31 2.51
C ILE A 164 11.83 10.58 2.28
N LYS A 165 12.40 11.77 2.52
CA LYS A 165 11.78 13.06 2.18
C LYS A 165 11.66 13.23 0.66
N ASP A 166 12.70 12.85 -0.08
CA ASP A 166 12.70 12.87 -1.54
C ASP A 166 11.66 11.90 -2.11
N TYR A 167 11.52 10.70 -1.54
CA TYR A 167 10.46 9.76 -1.90
C TYR A 167 9.06 10.36 -1.74
N LEU A 168 8.78 10.95 -0.58
CA LEU A 168 7.47 11.53 -0.30
C LEU A 168 7.20 12.76 -1.20
N SER A 169 8.22 13.58 -1.45
CA SER A 169 8.15 14.71 -2.37
C SER A 169 7.92 14.24 -3.81
N TRP A 170 8.58 13.16 -4.23
CA TRP A 170 8.36 12.55 -5.55
C TRP A 170 6.91 12.12 -5.73
N ARG A 171 6.32 11.43 -4.74
CA ARG A 171 4.90 11.05 -4.82
C ARG A 171 3.97 12.26 -4.87
N TYR A 172 4.24 13.30 -4.08
CA TYR A 172 3.47 14.53 -4.14
C TYR A 172 3.53 15.24 -5.51
N VAL A 173 4.72 15.31 -6.11
CA VAL A 173 4.90 15.92 -7.45
C VAL A 173 4.19 15.09 -8.52
N ASP A 174 4.28 13.76 -8.44
CA ASP A 174 3.61 12.84 -9.36
C ASP A 174 2.08 13.04 -9.33
N THR A 175 1.50 13.19 -8.14
CA THR A 175 0.08 13.53 -7.96
C THR A 175 -0.31 14.79 -8.71
N HIS A 176 0.50 15.84 -8.61
CA HIS A 176 0.21 17.10 -9.28
C HIS A 176 0.24 16.96 -10.81
N ILE A 177 1.24 16.25 -11.34
CA ILE A 177 1.41 16.02 -12.78
C ILE A 177 0.26 15.17 -13.32
N ASN A 178 -0.02 14.04 -12.67
CA ASN A 178 -1.06 13.09 -13.08
C ASN A 178 -2.44 13.73 -13.02
N ASN A 179 -2.76 14.46 -11.94
CA ASN A 179 -4.06 15.10 -11.82
C ASN A 179 -4.27 16.20 -12.87
N LEU A 180 -3.27 17.04 -13.14
CA LEU A 180 -3.37 18.08 -14.16
C LEU A 180 -3.56 17.48 -15.56
N TYR A 181 -2.77 16.44 -15.89
CA TYR A 181 -2.91 15.73 -17.16
C TYR A 181 -4.31 15.11 -17.31
N ASN A 182 -4.75 14.32 -16.33
CA ASN A 182 -6.03 13.63 -16.37
C ASN A 182 -7.20 14.62 -16.40
N THR A 183 -7.10 15.74 -15.69
CA THR A 183 -8.14 16.78 -15.69
C THR A 183 -8.30 17.38 -17.08
N VAL A 184 -7.21 17.82 -17.72
CA VAL A 184 -7.30 18.32 -19.11
C VAL A 184 -7.84 17.24 -20.03
N PHE A 185 -7.29 16.03 -19.96
CA PHE A 185 -7.64 14.92 -20.84
C PHE A 185 -9.14 14.63 -20.81
N TRP A 186 -9.72 14.45 -19.63
CA TRP A 186 -11.15 14.16 -19.50
C TRP A 186 -12.03 15.36 -19.84
N GLN A 187 -11.59 16.59 -19.57
CA GLN A 187 -12.37 17.77 -19.93
C GLN A 187 -12.37 18.02 -21.45
N LEU A 188 -11.29 17.70 -22.16
CA LEU A 188 -11.28 17.72 -23.63
C LEU A 188 -12.31 16.73 -24.21
N ILE A 189 -12.44 15.55 -23.63
CA ILE A 189 -13.43 14.56 -24.06
C ILE A 189 -14.85 15.05 -23.75
N VAL A 190 -15.10 15.49 -22.51
CA VAL A 190 -16.47 15.81 -22.03
C VAL A 190 -16.96 17.17 -22.55
N LYS A 191 -16.11 18.19 -22.55
CA LYS A 191 -16.50 19.57 -22.93
C LYS A 191 -16.27 19.87 -24.40
N CYS A 192 -15.20 19.33 -24.98
CA CYS A 192 -14.83 19.61 -26.37
C CYS A 192 -15.22 18.47 -27.33
N GLY A 193 -15.72 17.34 -26.83
CA GLY A 193 -16.19 16.23 -27.66
C GLY A 193 -15.08 15.48 -28.39
N LEU A 194 -13.82 15.62 -27.95
CA LEU A 194 -12.69 14.93 -28.55
C LEU A 194 -12.71 13.44 -28.21
N THR A 195 -12.15 12.63 -29.10
CA THR A 195 -11.85 11.23 -28.79
C THR A 195 -10.65 11.12 -27.84
N PRO A 196 -10.47 9.97 -27.16
CA PRO A 196 -9.27 9.72 -26.34
C PRO A 196 -7.96 9.92 -27.10
N GLN A 197 -7.89 9.45 -28.35
CA GLN A 197 -6.69 9.54 -29.18
C GLN A 197 -6.36 10.99 -29.57
N GLU A 198 -7.37 11.77 -29.96
CA GLU A 198 -7.19 13.19 -30.25
C GLU A 198 -6.78 13.99 -29.01
N SER A 199 -7.37 13.67 -27.86
CA SER A 199 -7.04 14.31 -26.59
C SER A 199 -5.59 14.03 -26.17
N GLU A 200 -5.12 12.80 -26.32
CA GLU A 200 -3.73 12.42 -26.07
C GLU A 200 -2.76 13.14 -27.01
N GLN A 201 -3.05 13.14 -28.32
CA GLN A 201 -2.24 13.84 -29.31
C GLN A 201 -2.18 15.34 -29.03
N LYS A 202 -3.29 15.94 -28.58
CA LYS A 202 -3.36 17.37 -28.24
C LYS A 202 -2.51 17.71 -27.01
N LEU A 203 -2.38 16.77 -26.07
CA LEU A 203 -1.59 16.95 -24.85
C LEU A 203 -0.12 16.58 -25.01
N CYS A 204 0.25 15.88 -26.08
CA CYS A 204 1.62 15.49 -26.35
C CYS A 204 2.55 16.72 -26.45
N GLY A 205 3.67 16.69 -25.73
CA GLY A 205 4.66 17.78 -25.71
C GLY A 205 4.27 19.04 -24.94
N THR A 206 3.06 19.10 -24.37
CA THR A 206 2.61 20.28 -23.61
C THR A 206 3.26 20.40 -22.24
N LEU A 207 3.50 21.63 -21.80
CA LEU A 207 3.94 21.96 -20.45
C LEU A 207 2.74 22.07 -19.48
N SER A 208 3.02 22.32 -18.19
CA SER A 208 1.96 22.53 -17.18
C SER A 208 1.17 23.82 -17.42
N SER A 209 1.82 24.89 -17.89
CA SER A 209 1.19 26.15 -18.29
C SER A 209 0.17 25.93 -19.40
N ASP A 210 0.56 25.21 -20.45
CA ASP A 210 -0.27 24.99 -21.63
C ASP A 210 -1.52 24.19 -21.27
N LYS A 211 -1.37 23.17 -20.40
CA LYS A 211 -2.47 22.39 -19.85
C LYS A 211 -3.47 23.26 -19.07
N GLN A 212 -2.97 24.15 -18.21
CA GLN A 212 -3.85 25.08 -17.48
C GLN A 212 -4.55 26.07 -18.42
N GLU A 213 -3.86 26.56 -19.44
CA GLU A 213 -4.45 27.44 -20.46
C GLU A 213 -5.54 26.73 -21.27
N ILE A 214 -5.33 25.47 -21.67
CA ILE A 214 -6.33 24.64 -22.35
C ILE A 214 -7.57 24.46 -21.45
N LEU A 215 -7.40 24.13 -20.17
CA LEU A 215 -8.52 24.01 -19.24
C LEU A 215 -9.31 25.31 -19.13
N PHE A 216 -8.61 26.44 -18.98
CA PHE A 216 -9.25 27.73 -18.79
C PHE A 216 -9.98 28.19 -20.05
N THR A 217 -9.30 28.18 -21.20
CA THR A 217 -9.81 28.77 -22.46
C THR A 217 -10.77 27.85 -23.22
N LYS A 218 -10.53 26.53 -23.22
CA LYS A 218 -11.34 25.56 -23.99
C LYS A 218 -12.40 24.87 -23.15
N CYS A 219 -12.11 24.61 -21.88
CA CYS A 219 -13.01 23.87 -21.00
C CYS A 219 -13.77 24.79 -20.02
N GLY A 220 -13.38 26.05 -19.90
CA GLY A 220 -13.97 27.01 -18.95
C GLY A 220 -13.68 26.68 -17.48
N ILE A 221 -12.60 25.93 -17.21
CA ILE A 221 -12.26 25.43 -15.87
C ILE A 221 -10.95 26.07 -15.41
N ASN A 222 -10.99 26.67 -14.22
CA ASN A 222 -9.78 27.13 -13.55
C ASN A 222 -9.26 26.00 -12.64
N TYR A 223 -8.12 25.40 -13.02
CA TYR A 223 -7.51 24.29 -12.26
C TYR A 223 -7.23 24.64 -10.79
N ASN A 224 -6.97 25.91 -10.48
CA ASN A 224 -6.75 26.33 -9.09
C ASN A 224 -8.00 26.17 -8.21
N ASN A 225 -9.19 26.13 -8.80
CA ASN A 225 -10.45 25.90 -8.10
C ASN A 225 -10.78 24.42 -7.90
N GLU A 226 -10.00 23.51 -8.49
CA GLU A 226 -10.17 22.07 -8.25
C GLU A 226 -9.92 21.75 -6.76
N PRO A 227 -10.66 20.80 -6.18
CA PRO A 227 -10.48 20.36 -4.80
C PRO A 227 -9.03 19.98 -4.47
N GLU A 228 -8.56 20.42 -3.30
CA GLU A 228 -7.18 20.17 -2.84
C GLU A 228 -6.83 18.68 -2.75
N ILE A 229 -7.79 17.82 -2.42
CA ILE A 229 -7.61 16.36 -2.40
C ILE A 229 -7.16 15.79 -3.75
N PHE A 230 -7.59 16.39 -4.87
CA PHE A 230 -7.20 15.97 -6.21
C PHE A 230 -5.82 16.53 -6.58
N LYS A 231 -5.54 17.78 -6.22
CA LYS A 231 -4.29 18.47 -6.61
C LYS A 231 -3.08 18.08 -5.76
N LYS A 232 -3.30 17.75 -4.48
CA LYS A 232 -2.24 17.56 -3.47
C LYS A 232 -2.19 16.15 -2.90
N GLY A 233 -3.12 15.28 -3.30
CA GLY A 233 -3.25 13.95 -2.71
C GLY A 233 -3.73 14.00 -1.27
N SER A 234 -3.54 12.90 -0.54
CA SER A 234 -4.02 12.75 0.83
C SER A 234 -2.88 12.31 1.75
N LEU A 235 -2.50 13.19 2.67
CA LEU A 235 -1.49 12.92 3.69
C LEU A 235 -2.18 12.55 5.00
N ILE A 236 -1.82 11.43 5.60
CA ILE A 236 -2.27 11.01 6.93
C ILE A 236 -1.09 11.09 7.89
N ASN A 237 -1.21 11.92 8.93
CA ASN A 237 -0.18 11.97 9.97
C ASN A 237 -0.35 10.83 10.99
N LYS A 238 0.61 10.66 11.90
CA LYS A 238 0.57 9.63 12.95
C LYS A 238 -0.68 9.65 13.86
N LYS A 239 -1.40 10.79 13.93
CA LYS A 239 -2.65 10.93 14.70
C LYS A 239 -3.89 10.47 13.91
N GLY A 240 -3.74 10.09 12.65
CA GLY A 240 -4.84 9.73 11.76
C GLY A 240 -5.63 10.93 11.23
N GLU A 241 -5.04 12.13 11.27
CA GLU A 241 -5.60 13.33 10.64
C GLU A 241 -5.28 13.30 9.15
N ILE A 242 -6.29 13.50 8.31
CA ILE A 242 -6.16 13.55 6.84
C ILE A 242 -5.98 15.01 6.44
N LEU A 243 -4.90 15.31 5.73
CA LEU A 243 -4.47 16.64 5.34
C LEU A 243 -4.28 16.70 3.81
N HIS A 244 -4.70 17.80 3.19
CA HIS A 244 -4.52 18.09 1.77
C HIS A 244 -3.66 19.35 1.63
N ILE A 245 -2.38 19.21 1.97
CA ILE A 245 -1.43 20.32 2.12
C ILE A 245 -0.24 20.18 1.17
N ASP A 246 0.51 21.26 1.01
CA ASP A 246 1.76 21.25 0.26
C ASP A 246 2.81 20.45 1.06
N VAL A 247 3.04 19.21 0.64
CA VAL A 247 3.90 18.26 1.36
C VAL A 247 5.34 18.75 1.40
N ILE A 248 5.84 19.37 0.32
CA ILE A 248 7.22 19.87 0.24
C ILE A 248 7.43 20.98 1.27
N LYS A 249 6.47 21.91 1.41
CA LYS A 249 6.56 23.00 2.40
C LYS A 249 6.49 22.53 3.85
N ASN A 250 5.88 21.38 4.11
CA ASN A 250 5.68 20.84 5.46
C ASN A 250 6.59 19.64 5.75
N ILE A 251 7.52 19.31 4.85
CA ILE A 251 8.25 18.04 4.86
C ILE A 251 9.09 17.87 6.13
N ASP A 252 9.67 18.95 6.66
CA ASP A 252 10.50 18.90 7.87
C ASP A 252 9.64 18.62 9.11
N ALA A 253 8.50 19.29 9.24
CA ALA A 253 7.57 19.13 10.35
C ALA A 253 6.97 17.71 10.41
N LEU A 254 6.81 17.04 9.27
CA LEU A 254 6.27 15.68 9.22
C LEU A 254 7.20 14.63 9.82
N PHE A 255 8.51 14.86 9.75
CA PHE A 255 9.53 13.97 10.29
C PHE A 255 10.10 14.46 11.63
N GLU A 256 9.56 15.55 12.19
CA GLU A 256 10.00 16.03 13.49
C GLU A 256 9.71 14.98 14.58
N GLY A 257 10.78 14.51 15.22
CA GLY A 257 10.73 13.46 16.23
C GLY A 257 10.92 12.02 15.73
N PHE A 258 11.41 11.82 14.49
CA PHE A 258 11.72 10.51 13.91
C PHE A 258 13.12 10.44 13.26
#